data_AF-A0A1E5JU90-F1
#
_entry.id   AF-A0A1E5JU90-F1
#
_cell.length_a   1.000
_cell.length_b   1.000
_cell.length_c   1.000
_cell.angle_alpha   90.00
_cell.angle_beta   90.00
_cell.angle_gamma   90.00
#
_symmetry.space_group_name_H-M   'P 1'
#
loop_
_entity.id
_entity.type
_entity.pdbx_description
1 polymer ?
#
loop_
_entity_poly.entity_id
_entity_poly.type
_entity_poly.pdbx_seq_one_letter_code
_entity_poly.pdbx_strand_id
1 'polypeptide(L)'
;MFSTIDQQKNQIDDKDAFLYFFRALCYEQFRKELAFQKYQFQLNQISKEFSTKDILDLAHYIGDIKYKIQGIQLFLNKDIKGLRMILEKIQATKEYNQIKYFFMMTNKLPVSISTLFNPLFDEYQAIYDYPIQPLMSLNIVPLQTKSIVCIAWIDKHSSYMKNFFDELTDLGIERILNILSFLESEDVIIQPSFFDSLNEVQKNNLINCIAMPHEEEKKLLWNKFPVFFEVDIFDKHEKL
;
A
#
# COMPACT_ATOMS: atom_id res chain seq x y z
N MET A 1 18.91 -10.23 1.82
CA MET A 1 17.63 -10.91 2.13
C MET A 1 16.64 -10.76 0.98
N PHE A 2 16.36 -9.55 0.49
CA PHE A 2 15.41 -9.34 -0.61
C PHE A 2 15.91 -9.74 -2.01
N SER A 3 17.23 -9.88 -2.21
CA SER A 3 17.81 -10.34 -3.49
C SER A 3 17.26 -11.67 -4.00
N THR A 4 16.67 -12.51 -3.13
CA THR A 4 16.04 -13.78 -3.52
C THR A 4 14.65 -13.62 -4.11
N ILE A 5 13.91 -12.56 -3.76
CA ILE A 5 12.57 -12.28 -4.31
C ILE A 5 12.62 -11.40 -5.58
N ASP A 6 13.75 -10.75 -5.84
CA ASP A 6 13.97 -9.94 -7.05
C ASP A 6 14.57 -10.75 -8.22
N GLN A 7 14.80 -12.05 -8.03
CA GLN A 7 15.26 -12.97 -9.08
C GLN A 7 14.11 -13.45 -9.95
N GLN A 8 14.40 -13.78 -11.22
CA GLN A 8 13.42 -14.44 -12.09
C GLN A 8 13.03 -15.79 -11.50
N LYS A 9 11.84 -15.83 -10.90
CA LYS A 9 11.20 -17.05 -10.41
C LYS A 9 9.91 -17.31 -11.19
N ASN A 10 9.55 -18.57 -11.32
CA ASN A 10 8.28 -18.99 -11.92
C ASN A 10 7.20 -19.26 -10.86
N GLN A 11 7.63 -19.48 -9.61
CA GLN A 11 6.76 -19.76 -8.47
C GLN A 11 7.34 -19.06 -7.25
N ILE A 12 6.48 -18.79 -6.27
CA ILE A 12 6.89 -18.31 -4.95
C ILE A 12 6.48 -19.36 -3.91
N ASP A 13 7.21 -19.43 -2.81
CA ASP A 13 6.84 -20.22 -1.64
C ASP A 13 6.38 -19.32 -0.48
N ASP A 14 6.00 -19.93 0.64
CA ASP A 14 5.57 -19.20 1.85
C ASP A 14 6.64 -18.21 2.35
N LYS A 15 7.92 -18.55 2.17
CA LYS A 15 9.03 -17.69 2.59
C LYS A 15 9.15 -16.47 1.68
N ASP A 16 8.96 -16.63 0.38
CA ASP A 16 8.92 -15.54 -0.58
C ASP A 16 7.74 -14.60 -0.28
N ALA A 17 6.54 -15.13 0.00
CA ALA A 17 5.38 -14.32 0.43
C ALA A 17 5.65 -13.55 1.73
N PHE A 18 6.29 -14.21 2.71
CA PHE A 18 6.76 -13.55 3.93
C PHE A 18 7.74 -12.40 3.62
N LEU A 19 8.69 -12.61 2.72
CA LEU A 19 9.67 -11.57 2.34
C LEU A 19 8.99 -10.40 1.63
N TYR A 20 8.00 -10.64 0.78
CA TYR A 20 7.19 -9.60 0.14
C TYR A 20 6.39 -8.76 1.15
N PHE A 21 5.78 -9.41 2.14
CA PHE A 21 5.11 -8.71 3.23
C PHE A 21 6.08 -7.89 4.08
N PHE A 22 7.21 -8.49 4.47
CA PHE A 22 8.24 -7.81 5.25
C PHE A 22 8.85 -6.62 4.51
N ARG A 23 9.09 -6.74 3.20
CA ARG A 23 9.57 -5.64 2.35
C ARG A 23 8.61 -4.45 2.38
N ALA A 24 7.33 -4.72 2.16
CA ALA A 24 6.29 -3.69 2.19
C ALA A 24 6.22 -3.01 3.57
N LEU A 25 6.32 -3.77 4.67
CA LEU A 25 6.37 -3.22 6.02
C LEU A 25 7.58 -2.31 6.25
N CYS A 26 8.77 -2.70 5.77
CA CYS A 26 9.97 -1.88 5.91
C CYS A 26 9.84 -0.56 5.15
N TYR A 27 9.30 -0.59 3.93
CA TYR A 27 9.05 0.64 3.16
C TYR A 27 8.01 1.51 3.85
N GLU A 28 6.89 0.93 4.27
CA GLU A 28 5.85 1.67 4.98
C GLU A 28 6.37 2.34 6.26
N GLN A 29 7.13 1.61 7.08
CA GLN A 29 7.76 2.17 8.27
C GLN A 29 8.64 3.38 7.93
N PHE A 30 9.57 3.23 6.98
CA PHE A 30 10.48 4.30 6.58
C PHE A 30 9.73 5.53 6.04
N ARG A 31 8.67 5.32 5.26
CA ARG A 31 7.83 6.41 4.72
C ARG A 31 7.14 7.18 5.82
N LYS A 32 6.53 6.48 6.78
CA LYS A 32 5.84 7.13 7.91
C LYS A 32 6.82 7.87 8.80
N GLU A 33 8.02 7.33 9.04
CA GLU A 33 9.10 8.04 9.75
C GLU A 33 9.53 9.33 9.02
N LEU A 34 9.71 9.27 7.69
CA LEU A 34 10.04 10.44 6.89
C LEU A 34 8.91 11.49 6.87
N ALA A 35 7.67 11.04 6.72
CA ALA A 35 6.49 11.91 6.75
C ALA A 35 6.35 12.60 8.12
N PHE A 36 6.58 11.88 9.21
CA PHE A 36 6.61 12.45 10.55
C PHE A 36 7.65 13.56 10.68
N GLN A 37 8.88 13.32 10.24
CA GLN A 37 9.95 14.32 10.25
C GLN A 37 9.60 15.54 9.38
N LYS A 38 9.04 15.31 8.19
CA LYS A 38 8.57 16.38 7.29
C LYS A 38 7.51 17.25 7.97
N TYR A 39 6.50 16.65 8.58
CA TYR A 39 5.43 17.39 9.27
C TYR A 39 5.94 18.15 10.49
N GLN A 40 6.83 17.55 11.28
CA GLN A 40 7.49 18.26 12.39
C GLN A 40 8.31 19.45 11.90
N PHE A 41 9.07 19.28 10.81
CA PHE A 41 9.81 20.36 10.20
C PHE A 41 8.88 21.49 9.74
N GLN A 42 7.77 21.17 9.08
CA GLN A 42 6.77 22.16 8.65
C GLN A 42 6.20 22.96 9.82
N LEU A 43 5.78 22.31 10.91
CA LEU A 43 5.30 23.01 12.11
C LEU A 43 6.36 23.91 12.74
N ASN A 44 7.62 23.44 12.75
CA ASN A 44 8.74 24.21 13.28
C ASN A 44 9.07 25.43 12.42
N GLN A 45 8.89 25.36 11.09
CA GLN A 45 9.07 26.54 10.22
C GLN A 45 7.92 27.51 10.36
N ILE A 46 6.68 27.03 10.39
CA ILE A 46 5.49 27.89 10.56
C ILE A 46 5.60 28.70 11.86
N SER A 47 6.00 28.07 12.96
CA SER A 47 6.16 28.75 14.25
C SER A 47 7.33 29.75 14.31
N LYS A 48 8.31 29.64 13.42
CA LYS A 48 9.47 30.54 13.34
C LYS A 48 9.25 31.72 12.41
N GLU A 49 8.63 31.48 11.26
CA GLU A 49 8.56 32.45 10.16
C GLU A 49 7.30 33.33 10.21
N PHE A 50 6.21 32.83 10.79
CA PHE A 50 4.92 33.51 10.77
C PHE A 50 4.64 34.26 12.06
N SER A 51 3.98 35.41 11.94
CA SER A 51 3.53 36.16 13.11
C SER A 51 2.39 35.43 13.82
N THR A 52 2.08 35.81 15.07
CA THR A 52 0.95 35.23 15.82
C THR A 52 -0.38 35.38 15.07
N LYS A 53 -0.56 36.45 14.31
CA LYS A 53 -1.77 36.68 13.52
C LYS A 53 -1.86 35.70 12.35
N ASP A 54 -0.78 35.52 11.60
CA ASP A 54 -0.75 34.61 10.45
C ASP A 54 -0.93 33.14 10.89
N ILE A 55 -0.44 32.78 12.08
CA ILE A 55 -0.65 31.44 12.66
C ILE A 55 -2.13 31.20 12.97
N LEU A 56 -2.89 32.21 13.38
CA LEU A 56 -4.33 32.08 13.60
C LEU A 56 -5.06 31.86 12.27
N ASP A 57 -4.64 32.54 11.20
CA ASP A 57 -5.20 32.36 9.86
C ASP A 57 -4.87 30.95 9.30
N LEU A 58 -3.77 30.34 9.75
CA LEU A 58 -3.34 28.98 9.40
C LEU A 58 -3.82 27.89 10.38
N ALA A 59 -4.68 28.21 11.35
CA ALA A 59 -5.01 27.30 12.45
C ALA A 59 -5.57 25.94 11.97
N HIS A 60 -6.41 25.94 10.94
CA HIS A 60 -6.96 24.71 10.36
C HIS A 60 -5.87 23.82 9.76
N TYR A 61 -5.02 24.39 8.90
CA TYR A 61 -3.88 23.70 8.29
C TYR A 61 -2.90 23.13 9.33
N ILE A 62 -2.60 23.91 10.39
CA ILE A 62 -1.77 23.46 11.51
C ILE A 62 -2.46 22.31 12.26
N GLY A 63 -3.78 22.39 12.44
CA GLY A 63 -4.60 21.33 13.00
C GLY A 63 -4.47 20.03 12.21
N ASP A 64 -4.58 20.09 10.89
CA ASP A 64 -4.46 18.92 10.01
C ASP A 64 -3.06 18.29 10.08
N ILE A 65 -2.01 19.10 10.09
CA ILE A 65 -0.64 18.59 10.25
C ILE A 65 -0.51 17.87 11.61
N LYS A 66 -1.03 18.46 12.69
CA LYS A 66 -0.98 17.84 14.03
C LYS A 66 -1.76 16.52 14.07
N TYR A 67 -2.93 16.45 13.43
CA TYR A 67 -3.71 15.23 13.33
C TYR A 67 -2.96 14.13 12.55
N LYS A 68 -2.35 14.49 11.41
CA LYS A 68 -1.49 13.57 10.62
C LYS A 68 -0.32 13.03 11.45
N ILE A 69 0.34 13.90 12.23
CA ILE A 69 1.42 13.49 13.15
C ILE A 69 0.91 12.46 14.17
N GLN A 70 -0.25 12.70 14.78
CA GLN A 70 -0.84 11.77 15.75
C GLN A 70 -1.17 10.40 15.13
N GLY A 71 -1.77 10.40 13.93
CA GLY A 71 -2.06 9.18 13.18
C GLY A 71 -0.80 8.37 12.86
N ILE A 72 0.26 9.05 12.39
CA ILE A 72 1.55 8.40 12.12
C ILE A 72 2.16 7.81 13.41
N GLN A 73 2.14 8.57 14.51
CA GLN A 73 2.66 8.07 15.79
C GLN A 73 1.90 6.85 16.28
N LEU A 74 0.57 6.85 16.16
CA LEU A 74 -0.25 5.70 16.52
C LEU A 74 0.15 4.47 15.70
N PHE A 75 0.23 4.63 14.38
CA PHE A 75 0.60 3.55 13.47
C PHE A 75 2.00 2.99 13.74
N LEU A 76 3.01 3.86 13.93
CA LEU A 76 4.38 3.43 14.22
C LEU A 76 4.49 2.71 15.58
N ASN A 77 3.84 3.24 16.62
CA ASN A 77 3.99 2.73 17.98
C ASN A 77 3.14 1.48 18.27
N LYS A 78 2.00 1.34 17.59
CA LYS A 78 1.05 0.23 17.76
C LYS A 78 1.23 -0.81 16.65
N ASP A 79 0.92 -0.42 15.41
CA ASP A 79 0.78 -1.36 14.30
C ASP A 79 2.13 -1.87 13.80
N ILE A 80 3.06 -0.99 13.46
CA ILE A 80 4.41 -1.40 13.02
C ILE A 80 5.12 -2.23 14.09
N LYS A 81 5.07 -1.79 15.35
CA LYS A 81 5.68 -2.51 16.47
C LYS A 81 5.07 -3.92 16.62
N GLY A 82 3.75 -4.03 16.60
CA GLY A 82 3.06 -5.31 16.72
C GLY A 82 3.34 -6.25 15.54
N LEU A 83 3.29 -5.73 14.31
CA LEU A 83 3.60 -6.50 13.11
C LEU A 83 5.05 -7.00 13.10
N ARG A 84 6.01 -6.15 13.48
CA ARG A 84 7.41 -6.55 13.61
C ARG A 84 7.58 -7.73 14.58
N MET A 85 6.96 -7.67 15.75
CA MET A 85 7.02 -8.78 16.71
C MET A 85 6.49 -10.09 16.11
N ILE A 86 5.41 -10.03 15.33
CA ILE A 86 4.86 -11.21 14.63
C ILE A 86 5.85 -11.73 13.59
N LEU A 87 6.37 -10.85 12.73
CA LEU A 87 7.27 -11.24 11.64
C LEU A 87 8.63 -11.73 12.14
N GLU A 88 9.16 -11.14 13.21
CA GLU A 88 10.38 -11.61 13.89
C GLU A 88 10.18 -13.01 14.46
N LYS A 89 9.02 -13.28 15.07
CA LYS A 89 8.66 -14.63 15.53
C LYS A 89 8.60 -15.62 14.37
N ILE A 90 7.87 -15.31 13.30
CA ILE A 90 7.78 -16.17 12.10
C ILE A 90 9.18 -16.45 11.52
N GLN A 91 10.03 -15.43 11.45
CA GLN A 91 11.40 -15.57 10.95
C GLN A 91 12.28 -16.42 11.87
N ALA A 92 12.09 -16.35 13.18
CA ALA A 92 12.83 -17.16 14.16
C ALA A 92 12.39 -18.63 14.14
N THR A 93 11.08 -18.89 14.05
CA THR A 93 10.51 -20.25 14.06
C THR A 93 10.47 -20.91 12.68
N LYS A 94 10.65 -20.13 11.60
CA LYS A 94 10.50 -20.56 10.20
C LYS A 94 9.07 -20.99 9.83
N GLU A 95 8.08 -20.62 10.62
CA GLU A 95 6.66 -20.90 10.39
C GLU A 95 6.06 -19.94 9.35
N TYR A 96 6.63 -19.92 8.15
CA TYR A 96 6.22 -19.00 7.07
C TYR A 96 4.79 -19.24 6.58
N ASN A 97 4.22 -20.41 6.86
CA ASN A 97 2.81 -20.75 6.60
C ASN A 97 1.80 -19.86 7.32
N GLN A 98 2.23 -19.06 8.30
CA GLN A 98 1.43 -18.00 8.94
C GLN A 98 1.20 -16.77 8.03
N ILE A 99 1.87 -16.72 6.87
CA ILE A 99 1.61 -15.73 5.83
C ILE A 99 0.77 -16.39 4.74
N LYS A 100 -0.39 -15.81 4.49
CA LYS A 100 -1.30 -16.17 3.41
C LYS A 100 -1.09 -15.24 2.24
N TYR A 101 -1.39 -15.71 1.03
CA TYR A 101 -1.13 -14.92 -0.16
C TYR A 101 -1.97 -15.32 -1.37
N PHE A 102 -2.15 -14.33 -2.24
CA PHE A 102 -2.44 -14.50 -3.65
C PHE A 102 -1.18 -14.18 -4.46
N PHE A 103 -0.86 -15.08 -5.39
CA PHE A 103 0.25 -14.90 -6.30
C PHE A 103 -0.23 -15.04 -7.74
N MET A 104 0.24 -14.14 -8.60
CA MET A 104 -0.04 -14.16 -10.02
C MET A 104 1.23 -13.87 -10.81
N MET A 105 1.43 -14.66 -11.86
CA MET A 105 2.35 -14.32 -12.94
C MET A 105 1.56 -13.68 -14.07
N THR A 106 2.01 -12.50 -14.50
CA THR A 106 1.29 -11.68 -15.48
C THR A 106 2.17 -11.27 -16.65
N ASN A 107 1.56 -10.69 -17.70
CA ASN A 107 2.28 -9.86 -18.67
C ASN A 107 3.14 -8.80 -17.94
N LYS A 108 4.15 -8.26 -18.61
CA LYS A 108 4.98 -7.24 -17.98
C LYS A 108 4.16 -5.97 -17.72
N LEU A 109 3.81 -5.78 -16.46
CA LEU A 109 3.11 -4.59 -16.00
C LEU A 109 4.05 -3.38 -16.02
N PRO A 110 3.55 -2.18 -16.37
CA PRO A 110 4.36 -0.96 -16.50
C PRO A 110 4.65 -0.29 -15.16
N VAL A 111 4.35 -0.95 -14.04
CA VAL A 111 4.47 -0.42 -12.69
C VAL A 111 5.29 -1.34 -11.80
N SER A 112 5.99 -0.76 -10.83
CA SER A 112 6.65 -1.47 -9.74
C SER A 112 6.20 -0.89 -8.40
N ILE A 113 5.66 -1.76 -7.54
CA ILE A 113 5.02 -1.36 -6.28
C ILE A 113 5.43 -2.32 -5.17
N SER A 114 5.59 -1.78 -3.96
CA SER A 114 5.69 -2.53 -2.72
C SER A 114 5.07 -1.69 -1.62
N THR A 115 3.76 -1.88 -1.39
CA THR A 115 2.98 -1.06 -0.46
C THR A 115 2.24 -1.92 0.55
N LEU A 116 1.94 -1.35 1.71
CA LEU A 116 0.94 -1.88 2.63
C LEU A 116 -0.35 -1.08 2.51
N PHE A 117 -1.48 -1.72 2.67
CA PHE A 117 -2.77 -1.05 2.75
C PHE A 117 -3.72 -1.79 3.70
N ASN A 118 -4.68 -1.06 4.24
CA ASN A 118 -5.71 -1.59 5.12
C ASN A 118 -6.96 -1.92 4.29
N PRO A 119 -7.38 -3.20 4.22
CA PRO A 119 -8.57 -3.62 3.47
C PRO A 119 -9.88 -3.07 4.06
N LEU A 120 -9.88 -2.59 5.30
CA LEU A 120 -11.05 -2.01 5.97
C LEU A 120 -11.23 -0.51 5.66
N PHE A 121 -10.29 0.11 4.95
CA PHE A 121 -10.32 1.54 4.60
C PHE A 121 -10.62 2.43 5.81
N ASP A 122 -11.52 3.40 5.62
CA ASP A 122 -11.97 4.41 6.57
C ASP A 122 -13.14 3.93 7.45
N GLU A 123 -13.41 2.62 7.53
CA GLU A 123 -14.35 2.06 8.51
C GLU A 123 -13.69 2.05 9.91
N TYR A 124 -13.34 3.26 10.38
CA TYR A 124 -12.49 3.55 11.54
C TYR A 124 -13.08 3.11 12.88
N GLN A 125 -14.40 2.89 12.96
CA GLN A 125 -15.04 2.46 14.21
C GLN A 125 -14.50 1.12 14.72
N ALA A 126 -13.96 0.27 13.84
CA ALA A 126 -13.36 -1.00 14.23
C ALA A 126 -11.88 -0.88 14.66
N ILE A 127 -11.17 0.20 14.29
CA ILE A 127 -9.70 0.33 14.45
C ILE A 127 -9.25 0.52 15.92
N TYR A 128 -10.13 1.05 16.77
CA TYR A 128 -9.81 1.24 18.19
C TYR A 128 -9.82 -0.06 19.00
N ASP A 129 -10.59 -1.07 18.56
CA ASP A 129 -10.72 -2.35 19.27
C ASP A 129 -9.66 -3.38 18.87
N TYR A 130 -8.96 -3.17 17.75
CA TYR A 130 -7.93 -4.13 17.32
C TYR A 130 -6.58 -3.87 18.00
N PRO A 131 -5.89 -4.93 18.45
CA PRO A 131 -4.53 -4.78 18.97
C PRO A 131 -3.54 -4.32 17.87
N ILE A 132 -3.76 -4.73 16.62
CA ILE A 132 -3.00 -4.35 15.41
C ILE A 132 -4.00 -4.29 14.25
N GLN A 133 -3.91 -3.29 13.38
CA GLN A 133 -4.74 -3.20 12.18
C GLN A 133 -4.50 -4.38 11.22
N PRO A 134 -5.55 -4.93 10.58
CA PRO A 134 -5.37 -5.86 9.48
C PRO A 134 -4.74 -5.11 8.30
N LEU A 135 -3.62 -5.60 7.79
CA LEU A 135 -2.92 -5.04 6.63
C LEU A 135 -2.63 -6.12 5.61
N MET A 136 -2.71 -5.75 4.33
CA MET A 136 -2.19 -6.53 3.22
C MET A 136 -1.00 -5.82 2.60
N SER A 137 -0.03 -6.60 2.11
CA SER A 137 0.97 -6.09 1.19
C SER A 137 0.51 -6.31 -0.24
N LEU A 138 0.77 -5.34 -1.12
CA LEU A 138 0.76 -5.53 -2.57
C LEU A 138 2.18 -5.32 -3.08
N ASN A 139 2.69 -6.31 -3.79
CA ASN A 139 3.96 -6.26 -4.46
C ASN A 139 3.74 -6.53 -5.95
N ILE A 140 4.12 -5.57 -6.80
CA ILE A 140 4.21 -5.75 -8.25
C ILE A 140 5.68 -5.61 -8.63
N VAL A 141 6.29 -6.70 -9.10
CA VAL A 141 7.71 -6.75 -9.46
C VAL A 141 7.84 -7.03 -10.95
N PRO A 142 8.14 -6.02 -11.77
CA PRO A 142 8.39 -6.21 -13.19
C PRO A 142 9.72 -6.92 -13.41
N LEU A 143 9.66 -8.05 -14.11
CA LEU A 143 10.80 -8.78 -14.62
C LEU A 143 11.05 -8.40 -16.09
N GLN A 144 11.95 -9.12 -16.77
CA GLN A 144 12.30 -8.78 -18.16
C GLN A 144 11.10 -8.83 -19.11
N THR A 145 10.28 -9.87 -19.03
CA THR A 145 9.16 -10.16 -19.97
C THR A 145 7.81 -10.34 -19.30
N LYS A 146 7.76 -10.34 -17.97
CA LYS A 146 6.59 -10.70 -17.16
C LYS A 146 6.62 -9.92 -15.85
N SER A 147 5.52 -9.90 -15.10
CA SER A 147 5.50 -9.34 -13.74
C SER A 147 5.03 -10.37 -12.73
N ILE A 148 5.63 -10.33 -11.54
CA ILE A 148 5.12 -11.01 -10.35
C ILE A 148 4.17 -10.05 -9.65
N VAL A 149 2.98 -10.53 -9.31
CA VAL A 149 2.07 -9.87 -8.38
C VAL A 149 1.91 -10.77 -7.15
N CYS A 150 2.22 -10.24 -5.97
CA CYS A 150 2.02 -10.93 -4.70
C CYS A 150 1.22 -10.03 -3.76
N ILE A 151 0.04 -10.49 -3.37
CA ILE A 151 -0.76 -9.90 -2.30
C ILE A 151 -0.65 -10.82 -1.10
N ALA A 152 -0.12 -10.35 0.03
CA ALA A 152 0.12 -11.19 1.19
C ALA A 152 -0.40 -10.57 2.49
N TRP A 153 -0.76 -11.42 3.46
CA TRP A 153 -1.25 -11.00 4.76
C TRP A 153 -0.95 -12.03 5.85
N ILE A 154 -1.10 -11.62 7.11
CA ILE A 154 -0.98 -12.51 8.27
C ILE A 154 -2.26 -13.33 8.38
N ASP A 155 -2.15 -14.65 8.54
CA ASP A 155 -3.28 -15.61 8.57
C ASP A 155 -4.38 -15.23 9.57
N LYS A 156 -4.01 -14.69 10.74
CA LYS A 156 -4.97 -14.20 11.74
C LYS A 156 -5.92 -13.13 11.22
N HIS A 157 -5.57 -12.47 10.11
CA HIS A 157 -6.37 -11.41 9.50
C HIS A 157 -7.14 -11.90 8.25
N SER A 158 -7.10 -13.20 7.93
CA SER A 158 -7.69 -13.77 6.70
C SER A 158 -9.18 -13.49 6.53
N SER A 159 -9.95 -13.40 7.62
CA SER A 159 -11.38 -13.06 7.54
C SER A 159 -11.63 -11.69 6.92
N TYR A 160 -10.80 -10.69 7.25
CA TYR A 160 -10.91 -9.33 6.69
C TYR A 160 -10.53 -9.32 5.21
N MET A 161 -9.50 -10.08 4.86
CA MET A 161 -9.02 -10.14 3.48
C MET A 161 -10.05 -10.82 2.58
N LYS A 162 -10.68 -11.89 3.07
CA LYS A 162 -11.75 -12.57 2.36
C LYS A 162 -12.91 -11.62 2.08
N ASN A 163 -13.40 -10.90 3.10
CA ASN A 163 -14.48 -9.93 2.92
C ASN A 163 -14.12 -8.85 1.90
N PHE A 164 -12.90 -8.34 1.95
CA PHE A 164 -12.39 -7.38 0.97
C PHE A 164 -12.41 -7.94 -0.44
N PHE A 165 -11.91 -9.16 -0.68
CA PHE A 165 -11.95 -9.74 -2.02
C PHE A 165 -13.38 -10.07 -2.48
N ASP A 166 -14.24 -10.53 -1.57
CA ASP A 166 -15.64 -10.83 -1.86
C ASP A 166 -16.39 -9.55 -2.31
N GLU A 167 -16.17 -8.41 -1.63
CA GLU A 167 -16.72 -7.09 -1.99
C GLU A 167 -16.27 -6.60 -3.38
N LEU A 168 -15.13 -7.08 -3.87
CA LEU A 168 -14.49 -6.61 -5.10
C LEU A 168 -14.58 -7.60 -6.25
N THR A 169 -15.25 -8.74 -6.04
CA THR A 169 -15.35 -9.82 -7.03
C THR A 169 -15.81 -9.31 -8.40
N ASP A 170 -16.78 -8.38 -8.41
CA ASP A 170 -17.38 -7.83 -9.63
C ASP A 170 -16.48 -6.83 -10.38
N LEU A 171 -15.46 -6.24 -9.74
CA LEU A 171 -14.56 -5.29 -10.39
C LEU A 171 -13.58 -5.95 -11.37
N GLY A 172 -13.26 -7.22 -11.12
CA GLY A 172 -12.19 -7.93 -11.80
C GLY A 172 -10.79 -7.52 -11.31
N ILE A 173 -9.86 -8.49 -11.37
CA ILE A 173 -8.50 -8.34 -10.83
C ILE A 173 -7.68 -7.23 -11.48
N GLU A 174 -7.87 -7.00 -12.79
CA GLU A 174 -7.20 -5.94 -13.53
C GLU A 174 -7.48 -4.56 -12.94
N ARG A 175 -8.77 -4.28 -12.69
CA ARG A 175 -9.22 -3.02 -12.10
C ARG A 175 -8.73 -2.90 -10.66
N ILE A 176 -8.81 -3.97 -9.88
CA ILE A 176 -8.27 -4.00 -8.51
C ILE A 176 -6.79 -3.63 -8.50
N LEU A 177 -5.98 -4.21 -9.40
CA LEU A 177 -4.55 -3.89 -9.45
C LEU A 177 -4.30 -2.44 -9.87
N ASN A 178 -5.07 -1.88 -10.80
CA ASN A 178 -4.97 -0.47 -11.17
C ASN A 178 -5.34 0.45 -9.99
N ILE A 179 -6.44 0.15 -9.30
CA ILE A 179 -6.88 0.88 -8.10
C ILE A 179 -5.79 0.83 -7.03
N LEU A 180 -5.33 -0.36 -6.66
CA LEU A 180 -4.33 -0.50 -5.61
C LEU A 180 -2.99 0.15 -6.01
N SER A 181 -2.67 0.17 -7.31
CA SER A 181 -1.45 0.79 -7.83
C SER A 181 -1.45 2.31 -7.77
N PHE A 182 -2.59 2.95 -8.02
CA PHE A 182 -2.64 4.40 -8.23
C PHE A 182 -3.46 5.17 -7.20
N LEU A 183 -4.36 4.50 -6.45
CA LEU A 183 -5.15 5.11 -5.38
C LEU A 183 -4.69 4.72 -3.98
N GLU A 184 -4.18 3.50 -3.79
CA GLU A 184 -3.80 2.99 -2.46
C GLU A 184 -2.28 2.91 -2.25
N SER A 185 -1.48 2.99 -3.32
CA SER A 185 -0.03 2.99 -3.21
C SER A 185 0.50 4.41 -3.01
N GLU A 186 1.23 4.64 -1.92
CA GLU A 186 1.89 5.94 -1.71
C GLU A 186 3.08 6.16 -2.66
N ASP A 187 3.71 5.08 -3.15
CA ASP A 187 4.82 5.14 -4.10
C ASP A 187 4.63 4.10 -5.19
N VAL A 188 4.20 4.55 -6.35
CA VAL A 188 4.18 3.77 -7.58
C VAL A 188 5.33 4.22 -8.47
N ILE A 189 6.20 3.27 -8.83
CA ILE A 189 7.21 3.53 -9.85
C ILE A 189 6.58 3.18 -11.20
N ILE A 190 6.50 4.18 -12.08
CA ILE A 190 5.88 4.05 -13.40
C ILE A 190 6.99 4.01 -14.45
N GLN A 191 6.91 3.06 -15.38
CA GLN A 191 7.84 3.00 -16.50
C GLN A 191 7.66 4.25 -17.39
N PRO A 192 8.72 5.02 -17.70
CA PRO A 192 8.59 6.26 -18.49
C PRO A 192 7.89 6.05 -19.83
N SER A 193 8.25 4.99 -20.56
CA SER A 193 7.64 4.68 -21.86
C SER A 193 6.13 4.41 -21.79
N PHE A 194 5.63 3.94 -20.65
CA PHE A 194 4.19 3.78 -20.44
C PHE A 194 3.53 5.13 -20.21
N PHE A 195 4.11 5.98 -19.36
CA PHE A 195 3.59 7.33 -19.14
C PHE A 195 3.58 8.14 -20.45
N ASP A 196 4.61 7.99 -21.27
CA ASP A 196 4.71 8.65 -22.59
C ASP A 196 3.69 8.12 -23.60
N SER A 197 3.22 6.88 -23.46
CA SER A 197 2.19 6.31 -24.35
C SER A 197 0.77 6.79 -24.06
N LEU A 198 0.54 7.36 -22.86
CA LEU A 198 -0.75 7.91 -22.49
C LEU A 198 -1.02 9.22 -23.24
N ASN A 199 -2.28 9.45 -23.62
CA ASN A 199 -2.68 10.76 -24.13
C ASN A 199 -2.79 11.79 -22.97
N GLU A 200 -2.87 13.08 -23.29
CA GLU A 200 -2.90 14.14 -22.28
C GLU A 200 -4.07 14.02 -21.28
N VAL A 201 -5.23 13.54 -21.73
CA VAL A 201 -6.38 13.29 -20.84
C VAL A 201 -6.06 12.16 -19.85
N GLN A 202 -5.48 11.07 -20.33
CA GLN A 202 -5.06 9.94 -19.49
C GLN A 202 -3.95 10.32 -18.51
N LYS A 203 -2.96 11.11 -18.94
CA LYS A 203 -1.90 11.62 -18.06
C LYS A 203 -2.48 12.48 -16.95
N ASN A 204 -3.35 13.42 -17.28
CA ASN A 204 -3.99 14.27 -16.28
C ASN A 204 -4.83 13.45 -15.30
N ASN A 205 -5.60 12.47 -15.80
CA ASN A 205 -6.35 11.57 -14.92
C ASN A 205 -5.43 10.79 -14.00
N LEU A 206 -4.34 10.21 -14.52
CA LEU A 206 -3.38 9.45 -13.73
C LEU A 206 -2.71 10.31 -12.65
N ILE A 207 -2.24 11.51 -13.01
CA ILE A 207 -1.66 12.48 -12.07
C ILE A 207 -2.67 12.84 -10.99
N ASN A 208 -3.91 13.13 -11.37
CA ASN A 208 -4.96 13.45 -10.40
C ASN A 208 -5.24 12.27 -9.47
N CYS A 209 -5.30 11.04 -9.96
CA CYS A 209 -5.49 9.87 -9.11
C CYS A 209 -4.37 9.70 -8.08
N ILE A 210 -3.11 9.92 -8.47
CA ILE A 210 -1.95 9.83 -7.56
C ILE A 210 -1.91 11.01 -6.59
N ALA A 211 -2.31 12.21 -7.04
CA ALA A 211 -2.26 13.43 -6.26
C ALA A 211 -3.48 13.64 -5.35
N MET A 212 -4.59 12.93 -5.60
CA MET A 212 -5.81 13.08 -4.83
C MET A 212 -5.54 12.69 -3.37
N PRO A 213 -5.80 13.59 -2.41
CA PRO A 213 -5.77 13.22 -1.01
C PRO A 213 -6.77 12.07 -0.78
N HIS A 214 -6.43 11.17 0.14
CA HIS A 214 -7.35 10.13 0.59
C HIS A 214 -8.54 10.79 1.32
N GLU A 215 -9.54 11.23 0.56
CA GLU A 215 -10.78 11.81 1.06
C GLU A 215 -11.90 10.77 1.05
N GLU A 216 -12.92 11.03 1.88
CA GLU A 216 -14.09 10.17 2.06
C GLU A 216 -14.74 9.83 0.71
N GLU A 217 -15.31 8.62 0.60
CA GLU A 217 -15.94 8.05 -0.61
C GLU A 217 -15.00 7.35 -1.63
N LYS A 218 -13.78 6.95 -1.25
CA LYS A 218 -12.88 6.12 -2.09
C LYS A 218 -13.60 4.96 -2.81
N LYS A 219 -14.39 4.16 -2.08
CA LYS A 219 -15.13 3.01 -2.64
C LYS A 219 -16.07 3.41 -3.80
N LEU A 220 -16.64 4.61 -3.81
CA LEU A 220 -17.51 5.09 -4.90
C LEU A 220 -16.73 5.36 -6.20
N LEU A 221 -15.44 5.67 -6.10
CA LEU A 221 -14.57 5.92 -7.25
C LEU A 221 -14.06 4.63 -7.89
N TRP A 222 -14.04 3.51 -7.16
CA TRP A 222 -13.45 2.25 -7.62
C TRP A 222 -14.17 1.66 -8.85
N ASN A 223 -15.50 1.65 -8.82
CA ASN A 223 -16.32 1.23 -9.95
C ASN A 223 -16.10 2.08 -11.21
N LYS A 224 -15.71 3.34 -11.04
CA LYS A 224 -15.47 4.30 -12.13
C LYS A 224 -13.99 4.48 -12.44
N PHE A 225 -13.11 3.78 -11.72
CA PHE A 225 -11.68 3.99 -11.83
C PHE A 225 -11.18 3.58 -13.22
N PRO A 226 -10.44 4.45 -13.93
CA PRO A 226 -9.91 4.09 -15.23
C PRO A 226 -8.91 2.94 -15.12
N VAL A 227 -8.98 2.00 -16.06
CA VAL A 227 -7.94 0.98 -16.23
C VAL A 227 -6.86 1.59 -17.11
N PHE A 228 -5.65 1.74 -16.57
CA PHE A 228 -4.51 2.31 -17.30
C PHE A 228 -3.61 1.22 -17.88
N PHE A 229 -3.53 0.04 -17.26
CA PHE A 229 -2.80 -1.11 -17.78
C PHE A 229 -3.63 -2.40 -17.72
N GLU A 230 -3.47 -3.24 -18.74
CA GLU A 230 -4.12 -4.53 -18.85
C GLU A 230 -3.33 -5.63 -18.13
N VAL A 231 -4.05 -6.62 -17.59
CA VAL A 231 -3.46 -7.71 -16.81
C VAL A 231 -3.84 -9.06 -17.41
N ASP A 232 -2.88 -9.68 -18.10
CA ASP A 232 -2.99 -11.05 -18.59
C ASP A 232 -2.35 -12.00 -17.60
N ILE A 233 -3.15 -12.88 -16.97
CA ILE A 233 -2.66 -13.85 -15.98
C ILE A 233 -2.31 -15.16 -16.68
N PHE A 234 -1.07 -15.60 -16.52
CA PHE A 234 -0.57 -16.87 -17.07
C PHE A 234 -0.50 -18.00 -16.03
N ASP A 235 -0.33 -17.63 -14.77
CA ASP A 235 -0.29 -18.58 -13.65
C ASP A 235 -0.84 -17.89 -12.39
N LYS A 236 -1.62 -18.62 -11.59
CA LYS A 236 -2.22 -18.13 -10.36
C LYS A 236 -2.13 -19.21 -9.28
N HIS A 237 -1.62 -18.82 -8.13
CA HIS A 237 -1.58 -19.65 -6.92
C HIS A 237 -2.22 -18.89 -5.77
N GLU A 238 -3.00 -19.60 -4.96
CA GLU A 238 -3.61 -19.03 -3.76
C GLU A 238 -3.40 -19.95 -2.57
N LYS A 239 -3.08 -19.33 -1.43
CA LYS A 239 -2.97 -19.99 -0.16
C LYS A 239 -3.76 -19.19 0.85
N LEU A 240 -5.01 -19.61 1.04
CA LEU A 240 -5.99 -19.08 1.98
C LEU A 240 -5.75 -19.63 3.40
#